data_AF-A0AAN9BZQ5-F1
#
_entry.id   AF-A0AAN9BZQ5-F1
#
_cell.length_a   1.000
_cell.length_b   1.000
_cell.length_c   1.000
_cell.angle_alpha   90.00
_cell.angle_beta   90.00
_cell.angle_gamma   90.00
#
_symmetry.space_group_name_H-M   'P 1'
#
loop_
_entity.id
_entity.type
_entity.pdbx_description
1 polymer ?
#
loop_
_entity_poly.entity_id
_entity_poly.type
_entity_poly.pdbx_seq_one_letter_code
_entity_poly.pdbx_strand_id
1 'polypeptide(L)'
;MGKLNNFAIMFSNPQGVFYAGQNIEGQCTVELNEEMSMRGIRLKFTGEAYVHWTEQIREGHPRNRIGAHVRQHAGNSGRATIHYRAFETYFTQDVLLYGIWPSQGRDKTTLAKGCHTFPFCFVLPPHVPSSFEGAHGYVRYFVTGTIDKPWKFDHTCLRPFTVIYLLDLNMDPNAQMPVEGKNEKSLCCWCCASGPITAEFRLERRGFVPGEPISLFADIRNDSNRRMDKSYIDLRMVTMYHATRKSREDVKEVARISQGPIEAGQSYSWEGQQIVIPPLPPSFLAGCNIIDIRYILQLNVDPSGMSFDLEVPLEIIIGNIPLREVVARYAPLPAAVQPSHEAGYGPPPGTVYPSPQAPPCYRENVLGNMDTNEDDDKEHAGGAFNFAPAYTYYDWGQQPTPVDGKH
;
A
#
# COMPACT_ATOMS: atom_id res chain seq x y z
N MET A 1 36.83 7.03 19.87
CA MET A 1 35.43 7.31 19.49
C MET A 1 35.41 8.53 18.57
N GLY A 2 34.50 8.61 17.60
CA GLY A 2 34.38 9.77 16.73
C GLY A 2 33.83 11.00 17.47
N LYS A 3 34.02 12.20 16.90
CA LYS A 3 33.48 13.45 17.46
C LYS A 3 31.94 13.47 17.51
N LEU A 4 31.28 12.82 16.55
CA LEU A 4 29.82 12.66 16.50
C LEU A 4 29.42 11.40 17.28
N ASN A 5 28.54 11.55 18.26
CA ASN A 5 27.94 10.45 19.01
C ASN A 5 26.59 10.05 18.41
N ASN A 6 25.72 11.02 18.13
CA ASN A 6 24.38 10.79 17.61
C ASN A 6 24.02 11.84 16.55
N PHE A 7 23.35 11.41 15.48
CA PHE A 7 22.72 12.29 14.50
C PHE A 7 21.41 11.65 14.05
N ALA A 8 20.30 12.22 14.51
CA ALA A 8 18.98 11.63 14.33
C ALA A 8 17.92 12.67 14.00
N ILE A 9 16.92 12.25 13.23
CA ILE A 9 15.71 13.02 12.94
C ILE A 9 14.54 12.32 13.61
N MET A 10 13.78 13.07 14.41
CA MET A 10 12.59 12.59 15.08
C MET A 10 11.41 13.48 14.72
N PHE A 11 10.31 12.87 14.29
CA PHE A 11 9.06 13.56 14.07
C PHE A 11 8.28 13.70 15.37
N SER A 12 7.49 14.77 15.50
CA SER A 12 6.53 14.94 16.60
C SER A 12 5.46 13.84 16.60
N ASN A 13 5.06 13.37 15.41
CA ASN A 13 4.28 12.14 15.28
C ASN A 13 5.24 10.92 15.24
N PRO A 14 5.33 10.11 16.32
CA PRO A 14 6.26 8.99 16.38
C PRO A 14 5.93 7.88 15.37
N GLN A 15 4.67 7.77 14.92
CA GLN A 15 4.27 6.81 13.90
C GLN A 15 4.82 7.16 12.51
N GLY A 16 5.21 8.42 12.28
CA GLY A 16 5.73 8.87 10.99
C GLY A 16 4.71 8.77 9.85
N VAL A 17 3.42 8.91 10.15
CA VAL A 17 2.34 8.92 9.15
C VAL A 17 1.75 10.33 9.05
N PHE A 18 1.63 10.84 7.84
CA PHE A 18 1.15 12.19 7.56
C PHE A 18 0.17 12.19 6.38
N TYR A 19 -0.69 13.19 6.31
CA TYR A 19 -1.56 13.43 5.16
C TYR A 19 -0.90 14.37 4.15
N ALA A 20 -1.24 14.22 2.88
CA ALA A 20 -0.87 15.21 1.87
C ALA A 20 -1.38 16.61 2.30
N GLY A 21 -0.54 17.64 2.19
CA GLY A 21 -0.87 18.99 2.68
C GLY A 21 -0.60 19.24 4.16
N GLN A 22 -0.25 18.22 4.95
CA GLN A 22 -0.01 18.36 6.39
C GLN A 22 1.38 18.95 6.70
N ASN A 23 1.49 19.65 7.82
CA ASN A 23 2.77 20.02 8.41
C ASN A 23 3.46 18.80 9.05
N ILE A 24 4.69 18.55 8.65
CA ILE A 24 5.62 17.65 9.32
C ILE A 24 6.45 18.48 10.29
N GLU A 25 6.20 18.28 11.58
CA GLU A 25 6.97 18.88 12.66
C GLU A 25 7.90 17.85 13.30
N GLY A 26 9.04 18.33 13.77
CA GLY A 26 9.99 17.46 14.45
C GLY A 26 11.25 18.20 14.87
N GLN A 27 12.25 17.40 15.22
CA GLN A 27 13.56 17.90 15.63
C GLN A 27 14.70 17.04 15.09
N CYS A 28 15.79 17.71 14.75
CA CYS A 28 17.05 17.10 14.41
C CYS A 28 17.99 17.20 15.62
N THR A 29 18.50 16.07 16.09
CA THR A 29 19.39 16.00 17.26
C THR A 29 20.80 15.66 16.82
N VAL A 30 21.76 16.45 17.29
CA VAL A 30 23.20 16.23 17.09
C VAL A 30 23.85 16.16 18.46
N GLU A 31 24.46 15.03 18.78
CA GLU A 31 25.22 14.84 20.01
C GLU A 31 26.71 14.72 19.67
N LEU A 32 27.52 15.59 20.27
CA LEU A 32 28.94 15.69 20.03
C LEU A 32 29.74 15.35 21.29
N ASN A 33 30.71 14.43 21.15
CA ASN A 33 31.68 14.10 22.21
C ASN A 33 32.76 15.19 22.37
N GLU A 34 33.00 15.97 21.32
CA GLU A 34 33.94 17.08 21.23
C GLU A 34 33.41 18.14 20.26
N GLU A 35 33.89 19.38 20.36
CA GLU A 35 33.53 20.42 19.40
C GLU A 35 33.85 20.03 17.95
N MET A 36 32.96 20.42 17.03
CA MET A 36 33.05 20.07 15.61
C MET A 36 32.83 21.31 14.75
N SER A 37 33.79 21.62 13.88
CA SER A 37 33.60 22.61 12.82
C SER A 37 32.82 22.01 11.65
N MET A 38 31.80 22.74 11.21
CA MET A 38 30.89 22.37 10.11
C MET A 38 30.49 23.62 9.32
N ARG A 39 30.09 23.45 8.06
CA ARG A 39 29.54 24.54 7.25
C ARG A 39 28.07 24.78 7.56
N GLY A 40 27.32 23.69 7.76
CA GLY A 40 25.93 23.77 8.19
C GLY A 40 25.31 22.42 8.47
N ILE A 41 24.11 22.46 9.04
CA ILE A 41 23.23 21.32 9.24
C ILE A 41 21.97 21.60 8.42
N ARG A 42 21.61 20.67 7.54
CA ARG A 42 20.46 20.80 6.66
C ARG A 42 19.63 19.54 6.62
N LEU A 43 18.34 19.70 6.38
CA LEU A 43 17.42 18.63 6.03
C LEU A 43 17.07 18.76 4.56
N LYS A 44 16.91 17.63 3.88
CA LYS A 44 16.39 17.53 2.52
C LYS A 44 15.17 16.62 2.53
N PHE A 45 13.99 17.19 2.32
CA PHE A 45 12.75 16.46 2.15
C PHE A 45 12.61 16.03 0.70
N THR A 46 12.38 14.74 0.47
CA THR A 46 12.22 14.16 -0.86
C THR A 46 10.96 13.30 -0.90
N GLY A 47 10.17 13.50 -1.95
CA GLY A 47 9.05 12.63 -2.32
C GLY A 47 9.19 12.23 -3.77
N GLU A 48 9.24 10.93 -4.05
CA GLU A 48 9.51 10.39 -5.37
C GLU A 48 8.82 9.06 -5.62
N ALA A 49 8.61 8.74 -6.90
CA ALA A 49 8.18 7.43 -7.35
C ALA A 49 9.16 6.86 -8.36
N TYR A 50 9.33 5.55 -8.34
CA TYR A 50 10.20 4.83 -9.26
C TYR A 50 9.55 3.53 -9.68
N VAL A 51 9.73 3.17 -10.94
CA VAL A 51 9.27 1.92 -11.52
C VAL A 51 10.43 1.30 -12.28
N HIS A 52 10.66 0.00 -12.10
CA HIS A 52 11.68 -0.76 -12.80
C HIS A 52 11.33 -2.24 -12.94
N TRP A 53 11.61 -2.79 -14.13
CA TRP A 53 11.74 -4.23 -14.33
C TRP A 53 12.62 -4.55 -15.53
N THR A 54 13.02 -5.82 -15.66
CA THR A 54 13.84 -6.32 -16.77
C THR A 54 13.13 -7.41 -17.58
N GLU A 55 13.46 -7.50 -18.87
CA GLU A 55 13.01 -8.58 -19.76
C GLU A 55 14.16 -9.12 -20.59
N GLN A 56 14.17 -10.45 -20.79
CA GLN A 56 15.17 -11.14 -21.61
C GLN A 56 14.65 -11.35 -23.03
N ILE A 57 15.40 -10.90 -24.04
CA ILE A 57 15.06 -11.08 -25.46
C ILE A 57 16.12 -11.93 -26.14
N ARG A 58 15.69 -12.89 -26.98
CA ARG A 58 16.58 -13.68 -27.85
C ARG A 58 16.89 -12.90 -29.14
N GLU A 59 18.16 -12.82 -29.52
CA GLU A 59 18.60 -12.29 -30.82
C GLU A 59 17.93 -13.07 -31.96
N GLY A 60 16.98 -12.46 -32.67
CA GLY A 60 16.30 -13.12 -33.78
C GLY A 60 14.95 -12.53 -34.22
N HIS A 61 14.35 -11.63 -33.44
CA HIS A 61 13.13 -10.92 -33.86
C HIS A 61 13.43 -9.48 -34.30
N PRO A 62 13.47 -9.20 -35.62
CA PRO A 62 13.59 -7.84 -36.11
C PRO A 62 12.21 -7.18 -36.10
N ARG A 63 11.94 -6.30 -35.14
CA ARG A 63 10.93 -5.25 -35.31
C ARG A 63 11.40 -3.94 -34.69
N ASN A 64 11.82 -3.03 -35.57
CA ASN A 64 11.64 -1.58 -35.50
C ASN A 64 11.14 -1.05 -34.13
N ARG A 65 12.04 -0.84 -33.17
CA ARG A 65 11.78 0.04 -32.02
C ARG A 65 13.03 0.81 -31.64
N ILE A 66 13.15 1.99 -32.24
CA ILE A 66 14.15 3.02 -32.00
C ILE A 66 14.01 3.53 -30.56
N GLY A 67 14.95 3.25 -29.65
CA GLY A 67 15.15 4.05 -28.43
C GLY A 67 15.05 3.37 -27.06
N ALA A 68 15.34 2.07 -26.91
CA ALA A 68 15.66 1.49 -25.60
C ALA A 68 17.19 1.44 -25.42
N HIS A 69 17.70 1.92 -24.29
CA HIS A 69 19.12 1.79 -23.94
C HIS A 69 19.43 0.31 -23.67
N VAL A 70 20.04 -0.38 -24.64
CA VAL A 70 20.51 -1.76 -24.49
C VAL A 70 21.91 -1.70 -23.88
N ARG A 71 22.09 -2.19 -22.65
CA ARG A 71 23.43 -2.47 -22.12
C ARG A 71 23.89 -3.80 -22.73
N GLN A 72 24.83 -3.75 -23.67
CA GLN A 72 25.47 -4.94 -24.23
C GLN A 72 26.56 -5.41 -23.26
N HIS A 73 26.37 -6.55 -22.60
CA HIS A 73 27.47 -7.31 -22.04
C HIS A 73 27.91 -8.35 -23.07
N ALA A 74 29.09 -8.14 -23.66
CA ALA A 74 29.70 -9.06 -24.62
C ALA A 74 30.12 -10.36 -23.91
N GLY A 75 29.23 -11.34 -23.90
CA GLY A 75 29.46 -12.65 -23.30
C GLY A 75 28.57 -13.72 -23.94
N ASN A 76 28.99 -14.20 -25.13
CA ASN A 76 28.66 -15.47 -25.80
C ASN A 76 27.28 -16.13 -25.63
N SER A 77 26.23 -15.37 -25.36
CA SER A 77 24.85 -15.85 -25.30
C SER A 77 23.97 -14.78 -25.93
N GLY A 78 23.26 -15.12 -27.01
CA GLY A 78 22.40 -14.20 -27.78
C GLY A 78 21.14 -13.77 -27.03
N ARG A 79 21.28 -13.34 -25.77
CA ARG A 79 20.23 -12.85 -24.89
C ARG A 79 20.56 -11.40 -24.51
N ALA A 80 19.70 -10.47 -24.92
CA ALA A 80 19.76 -9.08 -24.51
C ALA A 80 18.79 -8.84 -23.35
N THR A 81 19.24 -8.13 -22.31
CA THR A 81 18.36 -7.66 -21.22
C THR A 81 17.88 -6.25 -21.54
N ILE A 82 16.57 -6.03 -21.57
CA ILE A 82 15.98 -4.70 -21.67
C ILE A 82 15.52 -4.26 -20.30
N HIS A 83 15.94 -3.05 -19.90
CA HIS A 83 15.47 -2.38 -18.69
C HIS A 83 14.34 -1.43 -19.03
N TYR A 84 13.22 -1.59 -18.33
CA TYR A 84 12.10 -0.66 -18.36
C TYR A 84 12.12 0.13 -17.07
N ARG A 85 12.11 1.46 -17.17
CA ARG A 85 12.11 2.34 -16.00
C ARG A 85 11.27 3.60 -16.21
N ALA A 86 10.73 4.12 -15.12
CA ALA A 86 10.17 5.46 -15.05
C ALA A 86 10.40 6.04 -13.65
N PHE A 87 10.42 7.37 -13.56
CA PHE A 87 10.69 8.09 -12.32
C PHE A 87 9.89 9.38 -12.29
N GLU A 88 9.34 9.71 -11.12
CA GLU A 88 8.66 10.97 -10.85
C GLU A 88 9.21 11.58 -9.56
N THR A 89 9.48 12.89 -9.57
CA THR A 89 9.78 13.65 -8.35
C THR A 89 8.58 14.53 -8.03
N TYR A 90 8.01 14.34 -6.85
CA TYR A 90 6.91 15.17 -6.35
C TYR A 90 7.44 16.45 -5.70
N PHE A 91 8.49 16.33 -4.90
CA PHE A 91 9.21 17.46 -4.35
C PHE A 91 10.63 17.10 -3.95
N THR A 92 11.47 18.12 -3.93
CA THR A 92 12.76 18.11 -3.27
C THR A 92 12.97 19.48 -2.66
N GLN A 93 13.03 19.56 -1.34
CA GLN A 93 13.14 20.83 -0.64
C GLN A 93 14.13 20.74 0.51
N ASP A 94 15.06 21.68 0.54
CA ASP A 94 16.04 21.78 1.61
C ASP A 94 15.57 22.75 2.71
N VAL A 95 15.92 22.45 3.96
CA VAL A 95 15.72 23.29 5.14
C VAL A 95 17.06 23.43 5.87
N LEU A 96 17.56 24.66 5.99
CA LEU A 96 18.78 24.94 6.75
C LEU A 96 18.43 25.06 8.24
N LEU A 97 19.08 24.25 9.07
CA LEU A 97 18.90 24.25 10.52
C LEU A 97 19.99 25.04 11.25
N TYR A 98 21.20 25.05 10.70
CA TYR A 98 22.36 25.71 11.31
C TYR A 98 23.43 26.04 10.28
N GLY A 99 24.19 27.11 10.50
CA GLY A 99 25.30 27.52 9.63
C GLY A 99 24.84 28.24 8.38
N ILE A 100 25.46 27.92 7.23
CA ILE A 100 25.20 28.57 5.95
C ILE A 100 24.75 27.56 4.89
N TRP A 101 24.07 28.06 3.86
CA TRP A 101 23.78 27.28 2.66
C TRP A 101 25.08 26.96 1.90
N PRO A 102 25.17 25.80 1.21
CA PRO A 102 26.33 25.49 0.35
C PRO A 102 26.59 26.55 -0.73
N SER A 103 25.54 27.26 -1.18
CA SER A 103 25.64 28.33 -2.16
C SER A 103 26.17 29.66 -1.61
N GLN A 104 26.19 29.85 -0.28
CA GLN A 104 26.59 31.11 0.37
C GLN A 104 28.09 31.21 0.65
N GLY A 105 28.85 30.12 0.51
CA GLY A 105 30.31 30.15 0.64
C GLY A 105 30.89 28.92 1.32
N ARG A 106 32.05 29.12 1.95
CA ARG A 106 32.81 28.07 2.65
C ARG A 106 33.09 28.41 4.11
N ASP A 107 32.40 29.42 4.63
CA ASP A 107 32.54 29.81 6.02
C ASP A 107 32.09 28.66 6.92
N LYS A 108 32.82 28.49 8.02
CA LYS A 108 32.62 27.39 8.97
C LYS A 108 32.25 27.95 10.32
N THR A 109 31.34 27.26 10.99
CA THR A 109 30.99 27.52 12.39
C THR A 109 31.34 26.30 13.22
N THR A 110 31.79 26.52 14.45
CA THR A 110 32.08 25.42 15.38
C THR A 110 30.86 25.19 16.28
N LEU A 111 30.34 23.97 16.27
CA LEU A 111 29.32 23.53 17.21
C LEU A 111 30.01 22.94 18.44
N ALA A 112 29.62 23.40 19.63
CA ALA A 112 30.25 23.00 20.89
C ALA A 112 29.99 21.51 21.21
N LYS A 113 30.81 20.93 22.09
CA LYS A 113 30.52 19.62 22.70
C LYS A 113 29.15 19.64 23.39
N GLY A 114 28.39 18.56 23.30
CA GLY A 114 27.10 18.40 23.97
C GLY A 114 25.97 17.96 23.04
N CYS A 115 24.74 18.00 23.55
CA CYS A 115 23.53 17.68 22.80
C CYS A 115 22.88 18.96 22.27
N HIS A 116 22.64 19.01 20.97
CA HIS A 116 22.03 20.12 20.26
C HIS A 116 20.76 19.65 19.56
N THR A 117 19.70 20.43 19.68
CA THR A 117 18.39 20.11 19.11
C THR A 117 17.92 21.27 18.24
N PHE A 118 17.60 20.95 16.98
CA PHE A 118 17.15 21.91 15.99
C PHE A 118 15.72 21.56 15.58
N PRO A 119 14.70 22.36 15.97
CA PRO A 119 13.33 22.12 15.53
C PRO A 119 13.18 22.44 14.04
N PHE A 120 12.27 21.73 13.38
CA PHE A 120 11.90 22.01 12.00
C PHE A 120 10.39 21.87 11.79
N CYS A 121 9.89 22.57 10.78
CA CYS A 121 8.54 22.41 10.27
C CYS A 121 8.60 22.45 8.74
N PHE A 122 7.97 21.48 8.09
CA PHE A 122 7.90 21.34 6.64
C PHE A 122 6.45 21.11 6.22
N VAL A 123 5.96 21.83 5.22
CA VAL A 123 4.60 21.67 4.71
C VAL A 123 4.64 20.70 3.53
N LEU A 124 3.98 19.54 3.65
CA LEU A 124 3.83 18.63 2.52
C LEU A 124 3.00 19.27 1.41
N PRO A 125 3.34 19.09 0.11
CA PRO A 125 2.47 19.55 -0.95
C PRO A 125 1.12 18.80 -0.90
N PRO A 126 -0.01 19.46 -1.23
CA PRO A 126 -1.36 18.93 -0.99
C PRO A 126 -1.79 17.80 -1.94
N HIS A 127 -1.10 17.62 -3.06
CA HIS A 127 -1.49 16.67 -4.13
C HIS A 127 -0.43 15.60 -4.39
N VAL A 128 0.39 15.29 -3.39
CA VAL A 128 1.32 14.15 -3.50
C VAL A 128 0.58 12.83 -3.28
N PRO A 129 0.93 11.75 -4.00
CA PRO A 129 0.27 10.46 -3.86
C PRO A 129 0.49 9.81 -2.49
N SER A 130 -0.28 8.76 -2.21
CA SER A 130 -0.04 7.90 -1.05
C SER A 130 1.27 7.13 -1.20
N SER A 131 1.96 6.86 -0.08
CA SER A 131 3.11 5.95 -0.10
C SER A 131 2.72 4.55 -0.53
N PHE A 132 3.58 3.92 -1.32
CA PHE A 132 3.32 2.62 -1.91
C PHE A 132 4.61 1.83 -2.09
N GLU A 133 4.53 0.51 -1.88
CA GLU A 133 5.60 -0.45 -2.13
C GLU A 133 5.00 -1.63 -2.90
N GLY A 134 5.61 -1.98 -4.03
CA GLY A 134 5.17 -3.10 -4.86
C GLY A 134 6.31 -3.71 -5.68
N ALA A 135 6.02 -4.81 -6.37
CA ALA A 135 7.03 -5.70 -6.97
C ALA A 135 7.96 -5.03 -7.99
N HIS A 136 7.47 -4.00 -8.69
CA HIS A 136 8.20 -3.31 -9.76
C HIS A 136 8.27 -1.80 -9.58
N GLY A 137 7.95 -1.29 -8.39
CA GLY A 137 7.99 0.14 -8.15
C GLY A 137 7.46 0.57 -6.79
N TYR A 138 7.72 1.83 -6.46
CA TYR A 138 7.38 2.43 -5.18
C TYR A 138 7.02 3.91 -5.30
N VAL A 139 6.35 4.42 -4.27
CA VAL A 139 6.19 5.85 -3.95
C VAL A 139 6.73 6.06 -2.53
N ARG A 140 7.83 6.79 -2.40
CA ARG A 140 8.57 6.96 -1.14
C ARG A 140 8.73 8.41 -0.75
N TYR A 141 8.69 8.62 0.57
CA TYR A 141 8.97 9.91 1.19
C TYR A 141 9.97 9.74 2.32
N PHE A 142 10.97 10.62 2.34
CA PHE A 142 12.01 10.59 3.35
C PHE A 142 12.62 11.97 3.55
N VAL A 143 13.20 12.16 4.73
CA VAL A 143 14.02 13.32 5.05
C VAL A 143 15.46 12.86 5.29
N THR A 144 16.40 13.48 4.58
CA THR A 144 17.83 13.26 4.75
C THR A 144 18.41 14.42 5.53
N GLY A 145 18.98 14.16 6.69
CA GLY A 145 19.79 15.12 7.43
C GLY A 145 21.23 15.07 6.94
N THR A 146 21.89 16.21 6.80
CA THR A 146 23.30 16.31 6.44
C THR A 146 24.01 17.30 7.35
N ILE A 147 25.08 16.84 8.00
CA ILE A 147 26.09 17.70 8.62
C ILE A 147 27.21 17.88 7.59
N ASP A 148 27.24 19.07 7.00
CA ASP A 148 28.24 19.44 6.01
C ASP A 148 29.57 19.72 6.71
N LYS A 149 30.58 18.87 6.45
CA LYS A 149 31.91 19.00 7.05
C LYS A 149 32.93 19.54 6.05
N PRO A 150 33.85 20.42 6.49
CA PRO A 150 34.96 20.84 5.67
C PRO A 150 35.98 19.69 5.53
N TRP A 151 36.43 19.42 4.30
CA TRP A 151 37.54 18.50 3.97
C TRP A 151 37.35 17.04 4.39
N LYS A 152 36.14 16.64 4.79
CA LYS A 152 35.78 15.27 5.19
C LYS A 152 34.41 14.93 4.60
N PHE A 153 34.13 13.64 4.47
CA PHE A 153 32.80 13.16 4.09
C PHE A 153 31.75 13.61 5.09
N ASP A 154 30.65 14.15 4.59
CA ASP A 154 29.51 14.61 5.39
C ASP A 154 28.94 13.46 6.25
N HIS A 155 28.37 13.82 7.39
CA HIS A 155 27.54 12.86 8.12
C HIS A 155 26.10 12.98 7.62
N THR A 156 25.48 11.84 7.32
CA THR A 156 24.08 11.79 6.89
C THR A 156 23.27 10.90 7.81
N CYS A 157 22.01 11.25 8.00
CA CYS A 157 21.00 10.36 8.57
C CYS A 157 19.76 10.44 7.68
N LEU A 158 18.98 9.37 7.61
CA LEU A 158 17.79 9.29 6.78
C LEU A 158 16.62 8.81 7.64
N ARG A 159 15.47 9.46 7.51
CA ARG A 159 14.24 9.06 8.19
C ARG A 159 13.10 8.97 7.16
N PRO A 160 12.60 7.76 6.84
CA PRO A 160 11.43 7.60 5.99
C PRO A 160 10.14 7.94 6.76
N PHE A 161 9.09 8.27 6.03
CA PHE A 161 7.75 8.49 6.56
C PHE A 161 6.68 8.10 5.55
N THR A 162 5.48 7.80 6.04
CA THR A 162 4.31 7.49 5.21
C THR A 162 3.50 8.75 4.96
N VAL A 163 3.08 8.91 3.70
CA VAL A 163 2.10 9.92 3.28
C VAL A 163 0.82 9.23 2.83
N ILE A 164 -0.32 9.77 3.23
CA ILE A 164 -1.65 9.31 2.85
C ILE A 164 -2.36 10.45 2.10
N TYR A 165 -2.66 10.21 0.83
CA TYR A 165 -3.60 11.01 0.08
C TYR A 165 -5.02 10.47 0.34
N LEU A 166 -5.91 11.31 0.86
CA LEU A 166 -7.25 10.89 1.27
C LEU A 166 -8.16 10.65 0.06
N LEU A 167 -8.60 9.40 -0.10
CA LEU A 167 -9.71 9.05 -0.98
C LEU A 167 -11.01 8.97 -0.17
N ASP A 168 -11.85 10.01 -0.30
CA ASP A 168 -13.17 10.06 0.35
C ASP A 168 -14.24 9.35 -0.50
N LEU A 169 -14.74 8.21 -0.02
CA LEU A 169 -15.79 7.46 -0.71
C LEU A 169 -17.10 8.24 -0.82
N ASN A 170 -17.34 9.22 0.05
CA ASN A 170 -18.54 10.06 -0.01
C ASN A 170 -18.50 11.07 -1.17
N MET A 171 -17.33 11.26 -1.78
CA MET A 171 -17.12 12.15 -2.93
C MET A 171 -17.19 11.41 -4.27
N ASP A 172 -17.19 10.08 -4.27
CA ASP A 172 -17.34 9.25 -5.47
C ASP A 172 -18.76 8.64 -5.52
N PRO A 173 -19.63 9.10 -6.44
CA PRO A 173 -20.97 8.53 -6.58
C PRO A 173 -20.98 7.03 -6.86
N ASN A 174 -19.96 6.49 -7.53
CA ASN A 174 -19.88 5.07 -7.84
C ASN A 174 -19.64 4.23 -6.59
N ALA A 175 -19.05 4.79 -5.54
CA ALA A 175 -18.75 4.07 -4.30
C ALA A 175 -20.02 3.52 -3.62
N GLN A 176 -21.16 4.18 -3.80
CA GLN A 176 -22.46 3.78 -3.23
C GLN A 176 -23.25 2.83 -4.14
N MET A 177 -22.89 2.74 -5.42
CA MET A 177 -23.65 1.98 -6.40
C MET A 177 -23.45 0.48 -6.20
N PRO A 178 -24.52 -0.34 -6.23
CA PRO A 178 -24.38 -1.80 -6.25
C PRO A 178 -23.64 -2.25 -7.51
N VAL A 179 -23.08 -3.45 -7.43
CA VAL A 179 -22.40 -4.08 -8.56
C VAL A 179 -22.74 -5.55 -8.61
N GLU A 180 -23.04 -6.03 -9.81
CA GLU A 180 -23.31 -7.43 -10.08
C GLU A 180 -22.60 -7.89 -11.35
N GLY A 181 -22.33 -9.18 -11.41
CA GLY A 181 -21.70 -9.85 -12.52
C GLY A 181 -22.23 -11.26 -12.65
N LYS A 182 -22.29 -11.76 -13.89
CA LYS A 182 -22.74 -13.11 -14.18
C LYS A 182 -21.85 -13.72 -15.25
N ASN A 183 -21.53 -14.99 -15.08
CA ASN A 183 -20.80 -15.75 -16.08
C ASN A 183 -21.30 -17.20 -16.15
N GLU A 184 -21.06 -17.86 -17.27
CA GLU A 184 -21.39 -19.27 -17.46
C GLU A 184 -20.34 -19.99 -18.30
N LYS A 185 -20.23 -21.31 -18.09
CA LYS A 185 -19.24 -22.14 -18.78
C LYS A 185 -19.72 -23.57 -18.94
N SER A 186 -19.53 -24.12 -20.14
CA SER A 186 -19.76 -25.52 -20.44
C SER A 186 -18.46 -26.33 -20.37
N LEU A 187 -18.49 -27.49 -19.73
CA LEU A 187 -17.30 -28.33 -19.47
C LEU A 187 -17.05 -29.44 -20.52
N CYS A 188 -17.86 -29.51 -21.59
CA CYS A 188 -17.98 -30.71 -22.43
C CYS A 188 -17.35 -30.59 -23.83
N CYS A 189 -16.92 -31.73 -24.39
CA CYS A 189 -16.60 -31.95 -25.81
C CYS A 189 -17.78 -32.60 -26.56
N TRP A 190 -17.80 -32.49 -27.90
CA TRP A 190 -18.92 -32.65 -28.88
C TRP A 190 -19.94 -33.83 -28.74
N CYS A 191 -19.85 -34.73 -27.75
CA CYS A 191 -20.64 -35.97 -27.69
C CYS A 191 -21.49 -36.20 -26.40
N CYS A 192 -21.40 -35.38 -25.35
CA CYS A 192 -22.16 -35.61 -24.11
C CYS A 192 -23.15 -34.48 -23.82
N ALA A 193 -24.38 -34.82 -23.43
CA ALA A 193 -25.35 -33.86 -22.89
C ALA A 193 -24.95 -33.52 -21.44
N SER A 194 -24.43 -32.31 -21.22
CA SER A 194 -24.13 -31.74 -19.90
C SER A 194 -24.55 -30.28 -19.90
N GLY A 195 -25.23 -29.83 -18.85
CA GLY A 195 -25.53 -28.41 -18.67
C GLY A 195 -24.27 -27.60 -18.30
N PRO A 196 -24.37 -26.26 -18.35
CA PRO A 196 -23.29 -25.36 -17.96
C PRO A 196 -23.17 -25.26 -16.44
N ILE A 197 -22.06 -24.68 -15.98
CA ILE A 197 -21.96 -24.04 -14.68
C ILE A 197 -22.34 -22.57 -14.89
N THR A 198 -23.21 -22.02 -14.06
CA THR A 198 -23.55 -20.59 -14.06
C THR A 198 -23.28 -20.01 -12.69
N ALA A 199 -22.68 -18.82 -12.64
CA ALA A 199 -22.45 -18.09 -11.40
C ALA A 199 -22.88 -16.64 -11.55
N GLU A 200 -23.52 -16.11 -10.53
CA GLU A 200 -23.86 -14.71 -10.39
C GLU A 200 -23.30 -14.19 -9.06
N PHE A 201 -22.67 -13.04 -9.08
CA PHE A 201 -22.03 -12.43 -7.91
C PHE A 201 -22.49 -10.99 -7.77
N ARG A 202 -22.89 -10.59 -6.57
CA ARG A 202 -23.45 -9.27 -6.27
C ARG A 202 -22.84 -8.67 -5.00
N LEU A 203 -22.68 -7.36 -5.02
CA LEU A 203 -22.34 -6.54 -3.86
C LEU A 203 -23.33 -5.38 -3.75
N GLU A 204 -23.66 -5.02 -2.50
CA GLU A 204 -24.56 -3.90 -2.21
C GLU A 204 -23.97 -2.56 -2.65
N ARG A 205 -22.64 -2.45 -2.70
CA ARG A 205 -21.90 -1.24 -3.08
C ARG A 205 -20.48 -1.56 -3.55
N ARG A 206 -19.79 -0.57 -4.15
CA ARG A 206 -18.43 -0.71 -4.68
C ARG A 206 -17.34 -0.17 -3.77
N GLY A 207 -17.60 0.87 -2.98
CA GLY A 207 -16.59 1.51 -2.15
C GLY A 207 -16.46 0.83 -0.79
N PHE A 208 -15.26 0.65 -0.27
CA PHE A 208 -15.01 0.09 1.07
C PHE A 208 -13.73 0.69 1.66
N VAL A 209 -13.51 0.55 2.98
CA VAL A 209 -12.26 0.99 3.64
C VAL A 209 -11.57 -0.18 4.33
N PRO A 210 -10.24 -0.15 4.54
CA PRO A 210 -9.55 -1.19 5.28
C PRO A 210 -10.13 -1.40 6.69
N GLY A 211 -10.27 -2.67 7.07
CA GLY A 211 -10.90 -3.13 8.30
C GLY A 211 -12.41 -3.36 8.19
N GLU A 212 -13.06 -2.81 7.16
CA GLU A 212 -14.49 -3.02 6.95
C GLU A 212 -14.79 -4.46 6.45
N PRO A 213 -15.82 -5.14 7.00
CA PRO A 213 -16.32 -6.40 6.44
C PRO A 213 -17.20 -6.16 5.21
N ILE A 214 -16.89 -6.86 4.11
CA ILE A 214 -17.73 -6.92 2.91
C ILE A 214 -18.66 -8.11 3.02
N SER A 215 -19.97 -7.90 2.96
CA SER A 215 -20.97 -8.99 2.88
C SER A 215 -21.08 -9.49 1.43
N LEU A 216 -20.96 -10.80 1.24
CA LEU A 216 -20.84 -11.44 -0.07
C LEU A 216 -22.13 -12.19 -0.44
N PHE A 217 -22.64 -11.95 -1.64
CA PHE A 217 -23.85 -12.59 -2.15
C PHE A 217 -23.61 -13.16 -3.54
N ALA A 218 -23.73 -14.48 -3.69
CA ALA A 218 -23.52 -15.15 -4.97
C ALA A 218 -24.41 -16.37 -5.10
N ASP A 219 -24.84 -16.65 -6.33
CA ASP A 219 -25.66 -17.81 -6.68
C ASP A 219 -24.91 -18.65 -7.72
N ILE A 220 -24.60 -19.90 -7.38
CA ILE A 220 -23.87 -20.84 -8.24
C ILE A 220 -24.81 -21.99 -8.58
N ARG A 221 -24.96 -22.29 -9.87
CA ARG A 221 -25.72 -23.42 -10.39
C ARG A 221 -24.79 -24.34 -11.15
N ASN A 222 -24.69 -25.59 -10.71
CA ASN A 222 -23.92 -26.61 -11.39
C ASN A 222 -24.87 -27.56 -12.12
N ASP A 223 -25.33 -27.17 -13.31
CA ASP A 223 -26.14 -28.05 -14.17
C ASP A 223 -25.27 -29.05 -14.95
N SER A 224 -23.96 -29.10 -14.65
CA SER A 224 -23.03 -30.02 -15.27
C SER A 224 -23.05 -31.39 -14.60
N ASN A 225 -22.52 -32.39 -15.30
CA ASN A 225 -22.34 -33.75 -14.76
C ASN A 225 -21.06 -33.88 -13.91
N ARG A 226 -20.36 -32.79 -13.59
CA ARG A 226 -19.13 -32.79 -12.80
C ARG A 226 -19.35 -32.10 -11.46
N ARG A 227 -18.69 -32.59 -10.42
CA ARG A 227 -18.59 -31.91 -9.13
C ARG A 227 -17.69 -30.67 -9.25
N MET A 228 -17.96 -29.65 -8.44
CA MET A 228 -17.05 -28.52 -8.19
C MET A 228 -16.30 -28.81 -6.90
N ASP A 229 -14.97 -28.69 -6.90
CA ASP A 229 -14.14 -28.96 -5.73
C ASP A 229 -14.36 -27.93 -4.63
N LYS A 230 -14.56 -26.67 -5.04
CA LYS A 230 -14.81 -25.53 -4.16
C LYS A 230 -15.41 -24.36 -4.94
N SER A 231 -15.99 -23.42 -4.20
CA SER A 231 -16.12 -22.04 -4.66
C SER A 231 -15.38 -21.13 -3.70
N TYR A 232 -14.73 -20.10 -4.20
CA TYR A 232 -13.98 -19.18 -3.35
C TYR A 232 -14.05 -17.75 -3.90
N ILE A 233 -13.98 -16.79 -3.00
CA ILE A 233 -13.93 -15.37 -3.33
C ILE A 233 -12.58 -14.86 -2.86
N ASP A 234 -11.82 -14.27 -3.77
CA ASP A 234 -10.56 -13.62 -3.47
C ASP A 234 -10.63 -12.11 -3.71
N LEU A 235 -9.93 -11.35 -2.87
CA LEU A 235 -9.67 -9.95 -3.08
C LEU A 235 -8.27 -9.84 -3.69
N ARG A 236 -8.19 -9.25 -4.89
CA ARG A 236 -6.95 -9.05 -5.64
C ARG A 236 -6.62 -7.58 -5.76
N MET A 237 -5.39 -7.22 -5.42
CA MET A 237 -4.79 -5.93 -5.75
C MET A 237 -4.12 -6.05 -7.12
N VAL A 238 -4.60 -5.29 -8.09
CA VAL A 238 -4.02 -5.17 -9.42
C VAL A 238 -3.20 -3.89 -9.47
N THR A 239 -1.89 -4.03 -9.62
CA THR A 239 -0.95 -2.91 -9.74
C THR A 239 -0.47 -2.79 -11.18
N MET A 240 -0.70 -1.64 -11.79
CA MET A 240 -0.21 -1.31 -13.12
C MET A 240 1.02 -0.43 -13.01
N TYR A 241 2.15 -0.91 -13.51
CA TYR A 241 3.41 -0.18 -13.61
C TYR A 241 3.60 0.36 -15.01
N HIS A 242 3.85 1.65 -15.16
CA HIS A 242 4.06 2.30 -16.44
C HIS A 242 5.51 2.75 -16.59
N ALA A 243 6.23 2.15 -17.53
CA ALA A 243 7.50 2.65 -18.05
C ALA A 243 7.27 3.40 -19.35
N THR A 244 8.30 4.08 -19.86
CA THR A 244 8.20 5.02 -21.00
C THR A 244 7.46 4.47 -22.23
N ARG A 245 7.50 3.16 -22.48
CA ARG A 245 6.90 2.53 -23.68
C ARG A 245 6.23 1.19 -23.43
N LYS A 246 6.12 0.79 -22.17
CA LYS A 246 5.57 -0.51 -21.80
C LYS A 246 4.93 -0.38 -20.43
N SER A 247 3.80 -1.04 -20.25
CA SER A 247 3.18 -1.23 -18.96
C SER A 247 3.33 -2.69 -18.55
N ARG A 248 3.39 -2.93 -17.24
CA ARG A 248 3.41 -4.26 -16.65
C ARG A 248 2.34 -4.33 -15.56
N GLU A 249 1.54 -5.37 -15.62
CA GLU A 249 0.57 -5.68 -14.58
C GLU A 249 1.19 -6.64 -13.56
N ASP A 250 0.92 -6.41 -12.29
CA ASP A 250 1.15 -7.34 -11.19
C ASP A 250 -0.16 -7.54 -10.44
N VAL A 251 -0.52 -8.79 -10.19
CA VAL A 251 -1.77 -9.15 -9.51
C VAL A 251 -1.42 -9.91 -8.25
N LYS A 252 -1.85 -9.41 -7.10
CA LYS A 252 -1.60 -10.02 -5.80
C LYS A 252 -2.91 -10.29 -5.07
N GLU A 253 -3.09 -11.54 -4.64
CA GLU A 253 -4.15 -11.90 -3.72
C GLU A 253 -3.84 -11.36 -2.33
N VAL A 254 -4.79 -10.64 -1.74
CA VAL A 254 -4.63 -9.99 -0.44
C VAL A 254 -5.57 -10.53 0.63
N ALA A 255 -6.64 -11.22 0.26
CA ALA A 255 -7.52 -11.97 1.15
C ALA A 255 -8.32 -13.02 0.37
N ARG A 256 -8.73 -14.11 1.03
CA ARG A 256 -9.56 -15.17 0.42
C ARG A 256 -10.51 -15.79 1.42
N ILE A 257 -11.69 -16.18 0.95
CA ILE A 257 -12.63 -17.05 1.66
C ILE A 257 -13.07 -18.18 0.72
N SER A 258 -13.15 -19.40 1.23
CA SER A 258 -13.50 -20.60 0.45
C SER A 258 -14.68 -21.33 1.08
N GLN A 259 -15.52 -21.91 0.24
CA GLN A 259 -16.65 -22.77 0.61
C GLN A 259 -16.50 -24.14 -0.01
N GLY A 260 -17.19 -25.11 0.61
CA GLY A 260 -17.11 -26.52 0.27
C GLY A 260 -17.56 -26.86 -1.15
N PRO A 261 -17.50 -28.16 -1.50
CA PRO A 261 -17.79 -28.60 -2.84
C PRO A 261 -19.27 -28.45 -3.22
N ILE A 262 -19.51 -28.39 -4.52
CA ILE A 262 -20.86 -28.34 -5.10
C ILE A 262 -21.03 -29.58 -5.98
N GLU A 263 -21.89 -30.50 -5.55
CA GLU A 263 -22.13 -31.74 -6.29
C GLU A 263 -22.77 -31.48 -7.67
N ALA A 264 -22.66 -32.46 -8.56
CA ALA A 264 -23.27 -32.38 -9.90
C ALA A 264 -24.80 -32.20 -9.78
N GLY A 265 -25.37 -31.30 -10.59
CA GLY A 265 -26.80 -30.97 -10.56
C GLY A 265 -27.25 -30.19 -9.32
N GLN A 266 -26.33 -29.75 -8.44
CA GLN A 266 -26.66 -28.96 -7.25
C GLN A 266 -26.38 -27.47 -7.46
N SER A 267 -26.91 -26.66 -6.54
CA SER A 267 -26.64 -25.22 -6.48
C SER A 267 -26.13 -24.85 -5.09
N TYR A 268 -25.40 -23.75 -5.01
CA TYR A 268 -24.89 -23.18 -3.76
C TYR A 268 -25.04 -21.67 -3.78
N SER A 269 -25.46 -21.09 -2.65
CA SER A 269 -25.60 -19.65 -2.49
C SER A 269 -24.72 -19.15 -1.34
N TRP A 270 -23.99 -18.07 -1.61
CA TRP A 270 -23.36 -17.24 -0.60
C TRP A 270 -24.41 -16.26 -0.07
N GLU A 271 -24.67 -16.30 1.23
CA GLU A 271 -25.80 -15.63 1.90
C GLU A 271 -25.28 -14.67 2.98
N GLY A 272 -24.31 -13.81 2.61
CA GLY A 272 -23.78 -12.78 3.50
C GLY A 272 -22.55 -13.20 4.30
N GLN A 273 -21.82 -14.24 3.88
CA GLN A 273 -20.47 -14.48 4.40
C GLN A 273 -19.61 -13.23 4.21
N GLN A 274 -18.67 -13.00 5.13
CA GLN A 274 -17.91 -11.75 5.19
C GLN A 274 -16.44 -11.95 4.89
N ILE A 275 -15.85 -10.99 4.17
CA ILE A 275 -14.41 -10.82 3.99
C ILE A 275 -13.98 -9.46 4.54
N VAL A 276 -13.02 -9.45 5.47
CA VAL A 276 -12.54 -8.23 6.14
C VAL A 276 -11.32 -7.72 5.41
N ILE A 277 -11.38 -6.47 4.96
CA ILE A 277 -10.33 -5.85 4.15
C ILE A 277 -9.07 -5.64 5.00
N PRO A 278 -7.89 -6.15 4.59
CA PRO A 278 -6.65 -5.90 5.30
C PRO A 278 -6.15 -4.45 5.12
N PRO A 279 -5.14 -4.00 5.90
CA PRO A 279 -4.46 -2.72 5.67
C PRO A 279 -3.85 -2.62 4.26
N LEU A 280 -4.51 -1.88 3.38
CA LEU A 280 -4.18 -1.75 1.96
C LEU A 280 -4.09 -0.27 1.53
N PRO A 281 -3.30 0.06 0.49
CA PRO A 281 -3.29 1.41 -0.08
C PRO A 281 -4.64 1.76 -0.73
N PRO A 282 -5.00 3.05 -0.81
CA PRO A 282 -6.22 3.45 -1.51
C PRO A 282 -6.12 3.19 -3.02
N SER A 283 -7.27 2.99 -3.66
CA SER A 283 -7.39 2.84 -5.12
C SER A 283 -6.81 4.05 -5.88
N PHE A 284 -6.44 3.79 -7.14
CA PHE A 284 -5.99 4.74 -8.17
C PHE A 284 -4.65 5.43 -7.92
N LEU A 285 -4.15 5.41 -6.67
CA LEU A 285 -2.91 6.06 -6.27
C LEU A 285 -2.81 7.51 -6.81
N ALA A 286 -3.89 8.27 -6.62
CA ALA A 286 -4.08 9.58 -7.23
C ALA A 286 -2.85 10.50 -7.05
N GLY A 287 -2.36 11.07 -8.16
CA GLY A 287 -1.16 11.91 -8.18
C GLY A 287 0.11 11.20 -8.66
N CYS A 288 0.10 9.87 -8.83
CA CYS A 288 1.18 9.12 -9.48
C CYS A 288 0.79 8.77 -10.93
N ASN A 289 1.62 9.08 -11.93
CA ASN A 289 1.30 8.70 -13.33
C ASN A 289 1.98 7.40 -13.77
N ILE A 290 2.92 6.89 -12.95
CA ILE A 290 3.72 5.71 -13.30
C ILE A 290 3.26 4.44 -12.59
N ILE A 291 2.35 4.55 -11.61
CA ILE A 291 1.76 3.43 -10.87
C ILE A 291 0.26 3.69 -10.67
N ASP A 292 -0.59 2.73 -11.03
CA ASP A 292 -2.04 2.72 -10.76
C ASP A 292 -2.42 1.46 -9.96
N ILE A 293 -3.39 1.58 -9.05
CA ILE A 293 -3.82 0.48 -8.18
C ILE A 293 -5.33 0.30 -8.32
N ARG A 294 -5.77 -0.93 -8.57
CA ARG A 294 -7.20 -1.30 -8.59
C ARG A 294 -7.43 -2.56 -7.77
N TYR A 295 -8.68 -2.75 -7.38
CA TYR A 295 -9.07 -3.91 -6.59
C TYR A 295 -10.20 -4.67 -7.28
N ILE A 296 -10.01 -5.98 -7.41
CA ILE A 296 -10.99 -6.89 -7.96
C ILE A 296 -11.37 -7.88 -6.87
N LEU A 297 -12.66 -7.98 -6.59
CA LEU A 297 -13.23 -9.06 -5.80
C LEU A 297 -13.76 -10.10 -6.78
N GLN A 298 -13.17 -11.28 -6.81
CA GLN A 298 -13.46 -12.29 -7.83
C GLN A 298 -14.07 -13.53 -7.20
N LEU A 299 -15.28 -13.90 -7.66
CA LEU A 299 -15.83 -15.22 -7.41
C LEU A 299 -15.23 -16.21 -8.39
N ASN A 300 -14.74 -17.33 -7.87
CA ASN A 300 -14.19 -18.44 -8.63
C ASN A 300 -14.94 -19.73 -8.28
N VAL A 301 -15.33 -20.49 -9.29
CA VAL A 301 -15.91 -21.83 -9.15
C VAL A 301 -14.98 -22.82 -9.81
N ASP A 302 -14.40 -23.73 -9.02
CA ASP A 302 -13.33 -24.67 -9.40
C ASP A 302 -13.93 -26.03 -9.77
N PRO A 303 -14.04 -26.40 -11.07
CA PRO A 303 -14.59 -27.67 -11.49
C PRO A 303 -13.59 -28.80 -11.30
N SER A 304 -14.02 -29.92 -10.70
CA SER A 304 -13.13 -31.06 -10.51
C SER A 304 -12.53 -31.55 -11.84
N GLY A 305 -11.21 -31.79 -11.83
CA GLY A 305 -10.46 -32.29 -12.97
C GLY A 305 -9.79 -31.18 -13.79
N MET A 306 -9.50 -31.46 -15.07
CA MET A 306 -8.76 -30.53 -15.94
C MET A 306 -9.72 -29.53 -16.59
N SER A 307 -10.10 -28.49 -15.84
CA SER A 307 -10.79 -27.32 -16.35
C SER A 307 -10.23 -26.08 -15.66
N PHE A 308 -10.27 -24.94 -16.35
CA PHE A 308 -10.10 -23.65 -15.68
C PHE A 308 -11.33 -23.33 -14.84
N ASP A 309 -11.17 -22.42 -13.88
CA ASP A 309 -12.27 -21.91 -13.07
C ASP A 309 -13.30 -21.17 -13.94
N LEU A 310 -14.53 -21.08 -13.42
CA LEU A 310 -15.48 -20.05 -13.85
C LEU A 310 -15.26 -18.82 -12.97
N GLU A 311 -14.99 -17.68 -13.60
CA GLU A 311 -14.60 -16.45 -12.91
C GLU A 311 -15.64 -15.35 -13.11
N VAL A 312 -16.03 -14.67 -12.03
CA VAL A 312 -16.92 -13.50 -12.04
C VAL A 312 -16.24 -12.36 -11.26
N PRO A 313 -15.50 -11.47 -11.96
CA PRO A 313 -14.78 -10.36 -11.32
C PRO A 313 -15.70 -9.15 -11.11
N LEU A 314 -15.67 -8.56 -9.91
CA LEU A 314 -16.29 -7.28 -9.59
C LEU A 314 -15.22 -6.27 -9.17
N GLU A 315 -15.15 -5.12 -9.85
CA GLU A 315 -14.24 -4.03 -9.47
C GLU A 315 -14.80 -3.25 -8.28
N ILE A 316 -13.96 -3.09 -7.25
CA ILE A 316 -14.28 -2.34 -6.02
C ILE A 316 -13.29 -1.19 -5.81
N ILE A 317 -13.68 -0.23 -4.97
CA ILE A 317 -12.90 0.97 -4.64
C ILE A 317 -12.51 0.88 -3.17
N ILE A 318 -11.22 0.91 -2.87
CA ILE A 318 -10.72 0.98 -1.49
C ILE A 318 -10.34 2.43 -1.19
N GLY A 319 -11.07 3.06 -0.28
CA GLY A 319 -10.86 4.45 0.14
C GLY A 319 -10.25 4.57 1.54
N ASN A 320 -10.12 5.81 2.00
CA ASN A 320 -9.65 6.13 3.36
C ASN A 320 -10.76 6.62 4.27
N ILE A 321 -11.81 7.24 3.74
CA ILE A 321 -12.95 7.74 4.52
C ILE A 321 -14.17 6.87 4.20
N PRO A 322 -14.76 6.18 5.20
CA PRO A 322 -15.91 5.32 4.99
C PRO A 322 -17.14 6.14 4.58
N LEU A 323 -18.09 5.46 3.91
CA LEU A 323 -19.39 6.06 3.66
C LEU A 323 -20.08 6.42 4.98
N ARG A 324 -20.74 7.58 5.03
CA ARG A 324 -21.46 8.04 6.22
C ARG A 324 -22.48 7.02 6.74
N GLU A 325 -23.16 6.33 5.83
CA GLU A 325 -24.14 5.30 6.17
C GLU A 325 -23.53 4.10 6.90
N VAL A 326 -22.30 3.71 6.53
CA VAL A 326 -21.56 2.63 7.22
C VAL A 326 -21.23 3.06 8.63
N VAL A 327 -20.67 4.26 8.80
CA VAL A 327 -20.33 4.80 10.13
C VAL A 327 -21.55 4.83 11.04
N ALA A 328 -22.72 5.22 10.51
CA ALA A 328 -23.97 5.25 11.27
C ALA A 328 -24.42 3.86 11.74
N ARG A 329 -24.18 2.79 10.96
CA ARG A 329 -24.54 1.40 11.33
C ARG A 329 -23.73 0.86 12.50
N TYR A 330 -22.50 1.34 12.66
CA TYR A 330 -21.58 0.90 13.71
C TYR A 330 -21.44 1.91 14.86
N ALA A 331 -22.22 2.99 14.86
CA ALA A 331 -22.29 3.90 16.00
C ALA A 331 -22.87 3.14 17.22
N PRO A 332 -22.28 3.29 18.42
CA PRO A 332 -22.82 2.70 19.62
C PRO A 332 -24.22 3.25 19.83
N LEU A 333 -25.17 2.35 20.08
CA LEU A 333 -26.52 2.74 20.47
C LEU A 333 -26.43 3.71 21.66
N PRO A 334 -27.21 4.80 21.67
CA PRO A 334 -27.25 5.67 22.84
C PRO A 334 -27.60 4.82 24.05
N ALA A 335 -26.76 4.90 25.09
CA ALA A 335 -27.00 4.18 26.34
C ALA A 335 -28.43 4.51 26.82
N ALA A 336 -29.26 3.48 26.96
CA ALA A 336 -30.56 3.65 27.60
C ALA A 336 -30.31 4.23 28.98
N VAL A 337 -30.78 5.46 29.22
CA VAL A 337 -30.72 6.11 30.53
C VAL A 337 -31.59 5.28 31.47
N GLN A 338 -30.99 4.32 32.17
CA GLN A 338 -31.65 3.60 33.24
C GLN A 338 -31.78 4.57 34.43
N PRO A 339 -32.98 4.79 34.99
CA PRO A 339 -33.12 5.60 36.20
C PRO A 339 -32.37 4.93 37.34
N SER A 340 -31.42 5.66 37.92
CA SER A 340 -30.51 5.19 38.96
C SER A 340 -31.25 4.91 40.27
N HIS A 341 -31.20 3.65 40.72
CA HIS A 341 -31.38 3.32 42.13
C HIS A 341 -30.01 2.93 42.71
N GLU A 342 -29.67 3.58 43.81
CA GLU A 342 -28.40 3.49 44.53
C GLU A 342 -28.10 2.07 45.06
N ALA A 343 -26.85 1.61 44.90
CA ALA A 343 -25.95 1.23 46.00
C ALA A 343 -24.84 0.27 45.52
N GLY A 344 -23.57 0.70 45.69
CA GLY A 344 -22.46 -0.17 46.08
C GLY A 344 -21.79 -1.07 45.03
N TYR A 345 -20.45 -1.03 45.06
CA TYR A 345 -19.45 -1.90 44.43
C TYR A 345 -18.94 -1.52 43.03
N GLY A 346 -17.65 -1.13 43.07
CA GLY A 346 -16.56 -1.15 42.07
C GLY A 346 -16.87 -1.22 40.56
N PRO A 347 -16.12 -0.47 39.73
CA PRO A 347 -16.29 -0.56 38.28
C PRO A 347 -15.92 -1.98 37.78
N PRO A 348 -16.71 -2.58 36.88
CA PRO A 348 -16.37 -3.85 36.27
C PRO A 348 -15.12 -3.72 35.36
N PRO A 349 -14.44 -4.84 35.03
CA PRO A 349 -13.27 -4.82 34.15
C PRO A 349 -13.60 -4.20 32.80
N GLY A 350 -12.72 -3.31 32.33
CA GLY A 350 -12.94 -2.44 31.19
C GLY A 350 -13.41 -3.17 29.93
N THR A 351 -14.68 -2.99 29.59
CA THR A 351 -15.16 -3.11 28.23
C THR A 351 -14.61 -1.92 27.45
N VAL A 352 -13.60 -2.17 26.62
CA VAL A 352 -13.15 -1.22 25.59
C VAL A 352 -14.31 -1.08 24.61
N TYR A 353 -15.12 -0.03 24.78
CA TYR A 353 -16.11 0.34 23.78
C TYR A 353 -15.36 0.90 22.57
N PRO A 354 -15.50 0.34 21.36
CA PRO A 354 -14.98 0.99 20.17
C PRO A 354 -15.72 2.32 20.01
N SER A 355 -14.98 3.42 20.14
CA SER A 355 -15.49 4.74 19.83
C SER A 355 -15.61 4.85 18.31
N PRO A 356 -16.80 5.16 17.75
CA PRO A 356 -17.02 5.32 16.31
C PRO A 356 -16.32 6.56 15.73
N GLN A 357 -15.60 7.32 16.57
CA GLN A 357 -14.87 8.54 16.23
C GLN A 357 -13.37 8.44 16.52
N ALA A 358 -12.85 7.28 16.94
CA ALA A 358 -11.41 7.13 17.02
C ALA A 358 -10.83 7.32 15.60
N PRO A 359 -9.83 8.20 15.40
CA PRO A 359 -9.13 8.28 14.13
C PRO A 359 -8.64 6.87 13.75
N PRO A 360 -8.64 6.50 12.45
CA PRO A 360 -8.23 5.16 12.04
C PRO A 360 -6.86 4.84 12.65
N CYS A 361 -6.69 3.61 13.13
CA CYS A 361 -5.35 3.16 13.50
C CYS A 361 -4.53 2.96 12.21
N TYR A 362 -3.21 3.10 12.29
CA TYR A 362 -2.34 2.77 11.16
C TYR A 362 -1.74 1.39 11.37
N ARG A 363 -1.83 0.53 10.35
CA ARG A 363 -1.22 -0.80 10.36
C ARG A 363 -0.32 -0.95 9.14
N GLU A 364 0.80 -1.63 9.34
CA GLU A 364 1.72 -1.95 8.25
C GLU A 364 1.03 -2.78 7.18
N ASN A 365 1.45 -2.57 5.93
CA ASN A 365 0.95 -3.30 4.78
C ASN A 365 1.11 -4.83 4.97
N VAL A 366 0.03 -5.59 4.75
CA VAL A 366 0.03 -7.07 4.83
C VAL A 366 0.96 -7.74 3.83
N LEU A 367 1.40 -6.99 2.82
CA LEU A 367 2.29 -7.47 1.77
C LEU A 367 3.78 -7.51 2.20
N GLY A 368 4.10 -7.01 3.39
CA GLY A 368 5.43 -7.06 4.00
C GLY A 368 6.44 -6.06 3.40
N ASN A 369 7.66 -6.07 3.95
CA ASN A 369 8.82 -5.36 3.39
C ASN A 369 9.23 -6.03 2.07
N MET A 370 9.32 -5.26 0.98
CA MET A 370 10.01 -5.73 -0.22
C MET A 370 11.50 -5.35 -0.10
N ASP A 371 12.37 -6.36 -0.11
CA ASP A 371 13.82 -6.19 -0.05
C ASP A 371 14.30 -5.26 -1.17
N THR A 372 14.78 -4.08 -0.79
CA THR A 372 15.35 -3.04 -1.69
C THR A 372 16.73 -3.35 -2.24
N ASN A 373 17.19 -4.60 -2.21
CA ASN A 373 18.58 -4.94 -2.48
C ASN A 373 18.96 -5.07 -3.97
N GLU A 374 18.13 -4.60 -4.92
CA GLU A 374 18.41 -4.72 -6.37
C GLU A 374 18.63 -3.39 -7.12
N ASP A 375 19.10 -2.34 -6.45
CA ASP A 375 19.60 -1.14 -7.16
C ASP A 375 21.10 -0.92 -6.91
N ASP A 376 21.92 -1.47 -7.81
CA ASP A 376 23.37 -1.24 -7.96
C ASP A 376 23.75 0.24 -8.25
N ASP A 377 22.78 1.16 -8.33
CA ASP A 377 23.01 2.58 -8.66
C ASP A 377 22.85 3.52 -7.43
N LYS A 378 22.64 3.03 -6.20
CA LYS A 378 22.55 3.87 -4.98
C LYS A 378 23.89 4.02 -4.26
N GLU A 379 24.89 4.59 -4.93
CA GLU A 379 26.23 4.78 -4.35
C GLU A 379 26.30 5.92 -3.30
N HIS A 380 25.22 6.64 -2.98
CA HIS A 380 25.29 7.81 -2.08
C HIS A 380 24.17 7.94 -1.02
N ALA A 381 23.36 6.91 -0.80
CA ALA A 381 22.40 6.89 0.32
C ALA A 381 22.65 5.66 1.18
N GLY A 382 23.50 5.82 2.21
CA GLY A 382 23.80 4.76 3.16
C GLY A 382 22.55 4.31 3.92
N GLY A 383 22.26 3.01 3.83
CA GLY A 383 21.29 2.31 4.67
C GLY A 383 20.33 1.42 3.87
N ALA A 384 20.18 0.17 4.30
CA ALA A 384 19.10 -0.70 3.84
C ALA A 384 17.74 -0.04 4.16
N PHE A 385 16.90 0.12 3.15
CA PHE A 385 15.55 0.67 3.30
C PHE A 385 14.56 -0.42 3.74
N ASN A 386 14.56 -0.76 5.04
CA ASN A 386 13.44 -1.51 5.61
C ASN A 386 12.32 -0.53 5.98
N PHE A 387 11.45 -0.24 5.02
CA PHE A 387 10.27 0.61 5.21
C PHE A 387 9.02 -0.08 4.65
N ALA A 388 8.02 -0.29 5.49
CA ALA A 388 6.67 -0.65 5.09
C ALA A 388 5.75 0.55 5.33
N PRO A 389 5.01 1.04 4.32
CA PRO A 389 4.02 2.07 4.54
C PRO A 389 2.90 1.55 5.44
N ALA A 390 2.41 2.42 6.33
CA ALA A 390 1.28 2.14 7.18
C ALA A 390 0.00 2.76 6.59
N TYR A 391 -1.09 2.00 6.56
CA TYR A 391 -2.36 2.44 5.98
C TYR A 391 -3.44 2.59 7.05
N THR A 392 -4.41 3.45 6.78
CA THR A 392 -5.62 3.61 7.62
C THR A 392 -6.31 2.26 7.78
N TYR A 393 -6.65 1.89 9.00
CA TYR A 393 -7.39 0.68 9.33
C TYR A 393 -8.45 1.00 10.39
N TYR A 394 -9.70 0.65 10.10
CA TYR A 394 -10.83 0.87 10.99
C TYR A 394 -11.12 -0.41 11.77
N ASP A 395 -11.05 -0.33 13.10
CA ASP A 395 -11.38 -1.44 13.97
C ASP A 395 -12.90 -1.48 14.21
N TRP A 396 -13.58 -2.35 13.47
CA TRP A 396 -15.00 -2.64 13.64
C TRP A 396 -15.25 -3.87 14.54
N GLY A 397 -14.26 -4.26 15.36
CA GLY A 397 -14.34 -5.45 16.20
C GLY A 397 -14.11 -6.77 15.45
N GLN A 398 -13.54 -6.71 14.24
CA GLN A 398 -13.29 -7.86 13.37
C GLN A 398 -11.81 -7.97 13.03
N GLN A 399 -11.29 -9.19 12.87
CA GLN A 399 -9.91 -9.42 12.44
C GLN A 399 -9.82 -9.44 10.90
N PRO A 400 -8.70 -8.97 10.30
CA PRO A 400 -8.48 -9.09 8.85
C PRO A 400 -8.59 -10.54 8.40
N THR A 401 -9.21 -10.76 7.23
CA THR A 401 -9.25 -12.10 6.64
C THR A 401 -7.85 -12.46 6.13
N PRO A 402 -7.27 -13.59 6.55
CA PRO A 402 -5.97 -14.02 6.06
C PRO A 402 -6.04 -14.46 4.59
N VAL A 403 -4.88 -14.52 3.94
CA VAL A 403 -4.72 -15.28 2.70
C VAL A 403 -4.55 -16.74 3.08
N ASP A 404 -5.36 -17.65 2.52
CA ASP A 404 -5.20 -19.09 2.76
C ASP A 404 -3.81 -19.54 2.29
N GLY A 405 -2.95 -19.85 3.26
CA GLY A 405 -1.62 -20.44 3.03
C GLY A 405 -0.45 -19.47 3.11
N LYS A 406 -0.04 -19.14 4.34
CA LYS A 406 1.36 -19.14 4.82
C LYS A 406 1.36 -19.07 6.36
N HIS A 407 1.48 -20.25 6.97
CA HIS A 407 2.17 -20.39 8.25
C HIS A 407 3.68 -20.39 8.00
#